data_AF-A0A7C4P226-F1
#
_entry.id   AF-A0A7C4P226-F1
#
_cell.length_a   1.000
_cell.length_b   1.000
_cell.length_c   1.000
_cell.angle_alpha   90.00
_cell.angle_beta   90.00
_cell.angle_gamma   90.00
#
_symmetry.space_group_name_H-M   'P 1'
#
loop_
_entity.id
_entity.type
_entity.pdbx_description
1 polymer ?
#
loop_
_entity_poly.entity_id
_entity_poly.type
_entity_poly.pdbx_seq_one_letter_code
_entity_poly.pdbx_strand_id
1 'polypeptide(L)'
;PHDFLQQKLPKLKEGQVLKPKQILLEERQTQPPKRYTEGSLVKKLEDLGIGRPSTYSTIVKTLKERGYVVVEKGELKPTPIAFQVVDFLMQNFPKLVDYSYTAKMEELLDLVEEGKKDWKETVRHLFNEIIAGNLYQDKLL
;
A
#
# COMPACT_ATOMS: atom_id res chain seq x y z
N PRO A 1 16.81 -0.10 21.22
CA PRO A 1 16.40 1.28 20.84
C PRO A 1 16.67 2.24 21.99
N HIS A 2 17.78 2.97 21.93
CA HIS A 2 18.05 4.04 22.89
C HIS A 2 17.20 5.24 22.51
N ASP A 3 16.22 5.55 23.35
CA ASP A 3 15.39 6.75 23.21
C ASP A 3 16.22 7.96 23.64
N PHE A 4 16.85 8.62 22.66
CA PHE A 4 17.71 9.77 22.90
C PHE A 4 16.94 11.00 23.39
N LEU A 5 15.61 11.03 23.24
CA LEU A 5 14.78 12.20 23.52
C LEU A 5 14.44 12.35 25.02
N GLN A 6 14.66 11.31 25.83
CA GLN A 6 14.38 11.33 27.28
C GLN A 6 15.64 11.25 28.16
N GLN A 7 16.83 11.24 27.57
CA GLN A 7 18.07 11.13 28.33
C GLN A 7 18.51 12.49 28.88
N LYS A 8 18.52 12.63 30.22
CA LYS A 8 19.15 13.77 30.88
C LYS A 8 20.65 13.74 30.63
N LEU A 9 21.11 14.58 29.71
CA LEU A 9 22.54 14.77 29.46
C LEU A 9 23.16 15.65 30.56
N PRO A 10 24.41 15.38 30.97
CA PRO A 10 25.13 16.23 31.91
C PRO A 10 25.41 17.60 31.30
N LYS A 11 25.50 18.63 32.14
CA LYS A 11 25.91 19.97 31.69
C LYS A 11 27.38 19.93 31.26
N LEU A 12 27.65 20.30 30.02
CA LEU A 12 29.00 20.42 29.46
C LEU A 12 29.31 21.89 29.16
N LYS A 13 30.59 22.27 29.18
CA LYS A 13 31.06 23.59 28.75
C LYS A 13 31.74 23.49 27.38
N GLU A 14 31.63 24.55 26.59
CA GLU A 14 32.38 24.67 25.34
C GLU A 14 33.89 24.57 25.63
N GLY A 15 34.61 23.78 24.83
CA GLY A 15 36.04 23.50 25.03
C GLY A 15 36.37 22.49 26.13
N GLN A 16 35.38 21.86 26.79
CA GLN A 16 35.63 20.85 27.82
C GLN A 16 36.26 19.58 27.21
N VAL A 17 37.48 19.24 27.64
CA VAL A 17 38.17 18.02 27.22
C VAL A 17 37.50 16.79 27.84
N LEU A 18 37.04 15.86 27.01
CA LEU A 18 36.42 14.60 27.42
C LEU A 18 37.34 13.42 27.09
N LYS A 19 37.45 12.46 28.02
CA LYS A 19 38.14 11.19 27.77
C LYS A 19 37.11 10.15 27.32
N PRO A 20 37.29 9.48 26.18
CA PRO A 20 36.38 8.42 25.77
C PRO A 20 36.43 7.30 26.81
N LYS A 21 35.28 6.95 27.38
CA LYS A 21 35.17 5.84 28.35
C LYS A 21 35.33 4.49 27.66
N GLN A 22 34.81 4.38 26.45
CA GLN A 22 34.87 3.19 25.61
C GLN A 22 34.77 3.60 24.14
N ILE A 23 35.51 2.93 23.27
CA ILE A 23 35.35 3.02 21.82
C ILE A 23 34.78 1.68 21.37
N LEU A 24 33.55 1.69 20.86
CA LEU A 24 32.86 0.53 20.32
C LEU A 24 32.81 0.67 18.80
N LEU A 25 33.40 -0.30 18.10
CA LEU A 25 33.23 -0.42 16.65
C LEU A 25 31.99 -1.27 16.40
N GLU A 26 30.90 -0.64 15.96
CA GLU A 26 29.68 -1.33 15.57
C GLU A 26 29.63 -1.48 14.05
N GLU A 27 29.57 -2.71 13.56
CA GLU A 27 29.21 -2.98 12.18
C GLU A 27 27.68 -2.96 12.04
N ARG A 28 27.17 -2.24 11.04
CA ARG A 28 25.73 -2.16 10.74
C ARG A 28 25.47 -2.63 9.33
N GLN A 29 24.51 -3.54 9.18
CA GLN A 29 23.99 -3.95 7.88
C GLN A 29 22.62 -3.33 7.65
N THR A 30 22.34 -2.99 6.39
CA THR A 30 20.99 -2.61 5.97
C THR A 30 20.09 -3.82 6.09
N GLN A 31 18.92 -3.63 6.66
CA GLN A 31 17.88 -4.66 6.65
C GLN A 31 16.96 -4.42 5.45
N PRO A 32 16.41 -5.48 4.84
CA PRO A 32 15.37 -5.32 3.83
C PRO A 32 14.16 -4.60 4.44
N PRO A 33 13.34 -3.93 3.61
CA PRO A 33 12.12 -3.31 4.09
C PRO A 33 11.23 -4.36 4.75
N LYS A 34 10.64 -3.99 5.89
CA LYS A 34 9.71 -4.86 6.61
C LYS A 34 8.47 -5.12 5.76
N ARG A 35 7.91 -6.32 5.89
CA ARG A 35 6.62 -6.63 5.28
C ARG A 35 5.52 -5.84 5.95
N TYR A 36 4.39 -5.73 5.26
CA TYR A 36 3.21 -5.11 5.83
C TYR A 36 2.59 -6.02 6.90
N THR A 37 2.30 -5.48 8.07
CA THR A 37 1.22 -5.97 8.93
C THR A 37 -0.13 -5.47 8.40
N GLU A 38 -1.25 -6.01 8.90
CA GLU A 38 -2.58 -5.50 8.53
C GLU A 38 -2.70 -3.99 8.76
N GLY A 39 -2.30 -3.49 9.94
CA GLY A 39 -2.36 -2.06 10.24
C GLY A 39 -1.48 -1.20 9.32
N SER A 40 -0.28 -1.66 8.98
CA SER A 40 0.59 -0.93 8.05
C SER A 40 0.10 -0.98 6.60
N LEU A 41 -0.59 -2.06 6.20
CA LEU A 41 -1.23 -2.15 4.89
C LEU A 41 -2.42 -1.21 4.81
N VAL A 42 -3.28 -1.19 5.83
CA VAL A 42 -4.41 -0.26 5.92
C VAL A 42 -3.93 1.19 5.84
N LYS A 43 -2.91 1.54 6.61
CA LYS A 43 -2.30 2.87 6.52
C LYS A 43 -1.80 3.17 5.11
N LYS A 44 -1.16 2.20 4.44
CA LYS A 44 -0.66 2.40 3.08
C LYS A 44 -1.79 2.57 2.05
N LEU A 45 -2.90 1.86 2.21
CA LEU A 45 -4.10 2.00 1.38
C LEU A 45 -4.72 3.39 1.55
N GLU A 46 -4.84 3.86 2.80
CA GLU A 46 -5.29 5.21 3.14
C GLU A 46 -4.39 6.29 2.51
N ASP A 47 -3.07 6.18 2.69
CA ASP A 47 -2.09 7.11 2.10
C ASP A 47 -2.17 7.16 0.56
N LEU A 48 -2.64 6.09 -0.08
CA LEU A 48 -2.80 6.00 -1.54
C LEU A 48 -4.22 6.39 -2.00
N GLY A 49 -5.15 6.69 -1.09
CA GLY A 49 -6.55 6.96 -1.42
C GLY A 49 -7.34 5.74 -1.90
N ILE A 50 -6.83 4.53 -1.67
CA ILE A 50 -7.45 3.27 -2.10
C ILE A 50 -8.26 2.69 -0.94
N GLY A 51 -9.57 2.51 -1.14
CA GLY A 51 -10.48 2.04 -0.11
C GLY A 51 -10.96 3.13 0.86
N ARG A 52 -11.83 2.74 1.79
CA ARG A 52 -12.51 3.62 2.77
C ARG A 52 -12.56 2.91 4.13
N PRO A 53 -12.88 3.61 5.24
CA PRO A 53 -13.01 2.97 6.56
C PRO A 53 -13.94 1.75 6.57
N SER A 54 -14.94 1.72 5.69
CA SER A 54 -15.87 0.60 5.50
C SER A 54 -15.28 -0.59 4.73
N THR A 55 -14.20 -0.41 3.96
CA THR A 55 -13.66 -1.44 3.06
C THR A 55 -12.32 -2.03 3.52
N TYR A 56 -11.53 -1.34 4.33
CA TYR A 56 -10.19 -1.80 4.72
C TYR A 56 -10.16 -3.21 5.32
N SER A 57 -11.00 -3.49 6.31
CA SER A 57 -11.09 -4.81 6.93
C SER A 57 -11.55 -5.87 5.92
N THR A 58 -12.48 -5.51 5.03
CA THR A 58 -13.00 -6.40 3.99
C THR A 58 -11.92 -6.73 2.96
N ILE A 59 -11.14 -5.75 2.50
CA ILE A 59 -10.03 -5.95 1.55
C ILE A 59 -9.03 -6.96 2.13
N VAL A 60 -8.54 -6.71 3.34
CA VAL A 60 -7.54 -7.58 3.99
C VAL A 60 -8.11 -8.98 4.21
N LYS A 61 -9.38 -9.08 4.64
CA LYS A 61 -10.08 -10.35 4.80
C LYS A 61 -10.17 -11.12 3.48
N THR A 62 -10.62 -10.48 2.40
CA THR A 62 -10.76 -11.12 1.09
C THR A 62 -9.43 -11.60 0.53
N LEU A 63 -8.34 -10.82 0.69
CA LEU A 63 -7.00 -11.24 0.27
C LEU A 63 -6.55 -12.52 0.99
N LYS A 64 -6.87 -12.67 2.27
CA LYS A 64 -6.58 -13.88 3.06
C LYS A 64 -7.47 -15.05 2.66
N GLU A 65 -8.78 -14.84 2.58
CA GLU A 65 -9.76 -15.90 2.26
C GLU A 65 -9.56 -16.50 0.88
N ARG A 66 -9.14 -15.69 -0.10
CA ARG A 66 -8.81 -16.17 -1.45
C ARG A 66 -7.40 -16.76 -1.57
N GLY A 67 -6.63 -16.78 -0.49
CA GLY A 67 -5.30 -17.37 -0.45
C GLY A 67 -4.22 -16.55 -1.17
N TYR A 68 -4.43 -15.26 -1.44
CA TYR A 68 -3.40 -14.39 -2.02
C TYR A 68 -2.34 -13.98 -1.00
N VAL A 69 -2.72 -13.87 0.27
CA VAL A 69 -1.78 -13.58 1.35
C VAL A 69 -1.99 -14.53 2.52
N VAL A 70 -0.91 -14.87 3.20
CA VAL A 70 -0.91 -15.59 4.46
C VAL A 70 -0.30 -14.73 5.56
N VAL A 71 -0.74 -14.93 6.80
CA VAL A 71 -0.18 -14.24 7.96
C VAL A 71 0.91 -15.12 8.55
N GLU A 72 2.15 -14.67 8.50
CA GLU A 72 3.30 -15.31 9.15
C GLU A 72 3.88 -14.34 10.17
N LYS A 73 3.89 -14.71 11.47
CA LYS A 73 4.44 -13.87 12.56
C LYS A 73 3.85 -12.45 12.61
N GLY A 74 2.57 -12.28 12.24
CA GLY A 74 1.89 -10.99 12.21
C GLY A 74 2.15 -10.15 10.95
N GLU A 75 2.93 -10.67 10.00
CA GLU A 75 3.21 -10.04 8.72
C GLU A 75 2.43 -10.72 7.59
N LEU A 76 1.97 -9.93 6.62
CA LEU A 76 1.31 -10.38 5.41
C LEU A 76 2.36 -10.79 4.39
N LYS A 77 2.30 -12.05 3.96
CA LYS A 77 3.19 -12.63 2.98
C LYS A 77 2.40 -13.06 1.75
N PRO A 78 2.76 -12.59 0.54
CA PRO A 78 2.12 -13.04 -0.68
C PRO A 78 2.41 -14.50 -0.95
N THR A 79 1.41 -15.22 -1.47
CA THR A 79 1.55 -16.60 -1.92
C THR A 79 1.99 -16.67 -3.39
N PRO A 80 2.47 -17.83 -3.89
CA PRO A 80 2.83 -17.99 -5.29
C PRO A 80 1.71 -17.64 -6.28
N ILE A 81 0.45 -17.96 -5.94
CA ILE A 81 -0.72 -17.62 -6.77
C ILE A 81 -0.96 -16.11 -6.84
N ALA A 82 -0.62 -15.36 -5.77
CA ALA A 82 -0.73 -13.90 -5.77
C ALA A 82 0.18 -13.28 -6.82
N PHE A 83 1.43 -13.77 -6.93
CA PHE A 83 2.35 -13.31 -7.97
C PHE A 83 1.82 -13.60 -9.36
N GLN A 84 1.33 -14.83 -9.62
CA GLN A 84 0.76 -15.18 -10.93
C GLN A 84 -0.42 -14.30 -11.32
N VAL A 85 -1.33 -14.01 -10.37
CA VAL A 85 -2.48 -13.15 -10.63
C VAL A 85 -2.05 -11.70 -10.86
N VAL A 86 -1.12 -11.17 -10.06
CA VAL A 86 -0.60 -9.81 -10.24
C VAL A 86 0.11 -9.69 -11.58
N ASP A 87 0.97 -10.64 -11.95
CA ASP A 87 1.68 -10.63 -13.23
C ASP A 87 0.70 -10.66 -14.41
N PHE A 88 -0.33 -11.51 -14.35
CA PHE A 88 -1.38 -11.56 -15.36
C PHE A 88 -2.13 -10.22 -15.48
N LEU A 89 -2.52 -9.63 -14.35
CA LEU A 89 -3.24 -8.35 -14.34
C LEU A 89 -2.36 -7.19 -14.80
N MET A 90 -1.08 -7.16 -14.45
CA MET A 90 -0.16 -6.13 -14.92
C MET A 90 0.07 -6.21 -16.43
N GLN A 91 0.15 -7.41 -16.98
CA GLN A 91 0.35 -7.61 -18.42
C GLN A 91 -0.90 -7.31 -19.25
N ASN A 92 -2.06 -7.74 -18.76
CA ASN A 92 -3.30 -7.70 -19.54
C ASN A 92 -4.23 -6.56 -19.12
N PHE A 93 -4.09 -5.97 -17.94
CA PHE A 93 -4.97 -4.94 -17.39
C PHE A 93 -4.20 -3.87 -16.59
N PRO A 94 -3.10 -3.29 -17.12
CA PRO A 94 -2.21 -2.41 -16.35
C PRO A 94 -2.93 -1.22 -15.72
N LYS A 95 -3.93 -0.65 -16.42
CA LYS A 95 -4.74 0.47 -15.91
C LYS A 95 -5.58 0.09 -14.69
N LEU A 96 -6.06 -1.16 -14.59
CA LEU A 96 -6.88 -1.61 -13.46
C LEU A 96 -6.09 -1.81 -12.18
N VAL A 97 -4.80 -2.14 -12.29
CA VAL A 97 -3.91 -2.36 -11.14
C VAL A 97 -3.10 -1.12 -10.79
N ASP A 98 -3.28 -0.02 -11.52
CA ASP A 98 -2.66 1.26 -11.21
C ASP A 98 -3.29 1.88 -9.95
N TYR A 99 -2.43 2.34 -9.04
CA TYR A 99 -2.88 2.93 -7.78
C TYR A 99 -3.64 4.23 -7.98
N SER A 100 -3.18 5.09 -8.88
CA SER A 100 -3.80 6.40 -9.12
C SER A 100 -5.16 6.26 -9.78
N TYR A 101 -5.30 5.29 -10.70
CA TYR A 101 -6.58 4.98 -11.32
C TYR A 101 -7.57 4.42 -10.28
N THR A 102 -7.11 3.53 -9.40
CA THR A 102 -7.95 2.99 -8.33
C THR A 102 -8.44 4.09 -7.38
N ALA A 103 -7.55 4.99 -6.95
CA ALA A 103 -7.92 6.13 -6.11
C ALA A 103 -8.94 7.05 -6.80
N LYS A 104 -8.73 7.36 -8.08
CA LYS A 104 -9.66 8.16 -8.88
C LYS A 104 -11.05 7.52 -8.99
N MET A 105 -11.13 6.19 -9.10
CA MET A 105 -12.43 5.49 -9.10
C MET A 105 -13.17 5.71 -7.78
N GLU A 106 -12.48 5.65 -6.65
CA GLU A 106 -13.08 5.91 -5.34
C GLU A 106 -13.57 7.36 -5.23
N GLU A 107 -12.79 8.34 -5.70
CA GLU A 107 -13.23 9.75 -5.75
C GLU A 107 -14.48 9.95 -6.62
N LEU A 108 -14.58 9.24 -7.75
CA LEU A 108 -15.76 9.29 -8.61
C LEU A 108 -17.00 8.73 -7.90
N LEU A 109 -16.84 7.69 -7.10
CA LEU A 109 -17.93 7.12 -6.30
C LEU A 109 -18.37 8.09 -5.19
N ASP A 110 -17.43 8.77 -4.53
CA ASP A 110 -17.76 9.81 -3.53
C ASP A 110 -18.56 10.96 -4.18
N LEU A 111 -18.17 11.41 -5.38
CA LEU A 111 -18.92 12.45 -6.11
C LEU A 111 -20.35 12.00 -6.47
N VAL A 112 -20.55 10.71 -6.73
CA VAL A 112 -21.89 10.15 -6.95
C VAL A 112 -22.69 10.14 -5.66
N GLU A 113 -22.09 9.74 -4.54
CA GLU A 113 -22.72 9.76 -3.20
C GLU A 113 -23.18 11.17 -2.82
N GLU A 114 -22.34 12.18 -3.09
CA GLU A 114 -22.65 13.59 -2.86
C GLU A 114 -23.67 14.18 -3.85
N GLY A 115 -24.11 13.41 -4.86
CA GLY A 115 -25.04 13.85 -5.90
C GLY A 115 -24.42 14.83 -6.93
N LYS A 116 -23.10 14.96 -6.95
CA LYS A 116 -22.36 15.82 -7.89
C LYS A 116 -22.13 15.17 -9.27
N LYS A 117 -22.33 13.85 -9.37
CA LYS A 117 -22.25 13.08 -10.63
C LYS A 117 -23.40 12.08 -10.73
N ASP A 118 -23.87 11.83 -11.96
CA ASP A 118 -24.82 10.75 -12.23
C ASP A 118 -24.10 9.39 -12.18
N TRP A 119 -24.69 8.44 -11.47
CA TRP A 119 -24.09 7.12 -11.27
C TRP A 119 -24.06 6.29 -12.56
N LYS A 120 -25.07 6.42 -13.44
CA LYS A 120 -25.14 5.65 -14.69
C LYS A 120 -24.10 6.14 -15.68
N GLU A 121 -23.93 7.46 -15.78
CA GLU A 121 -22.87 8.06 -16.59
C GLU A 121 -21.49 7.67 -16.07
N THR A 122 -21.28 7.75 -14.75
CA THR A 122 -20.00 7.38 -14.12
C THR A 122 -19.65 5.91 -14.38
N VAL A 123 -20.59 4.97 -14.18
CA VAL A 123 -20.37 3.54 -14.48
C VAL A 123 -20.12 3.31 -15.97
N ARG A 124 -20.87 3.98 -16.86
CA ARG A 124 -20.65 3.86 -18.32
C ARG A 124 -19.26 4.36 -18.70
N HIS A 125 -18.82 5.47 -18.13
CA HIS A 125 -17.49 6.02 -18.37
C HIS A 125 -16.40 5.04 -17.93
N LEU A 126 -16.47 4.55 -16.68
CA LEU A 126 -15.51 3.57 -16.15
C LEU A 126 -15.49 2.29 -16.98
N PHE A 127 -16.66 1.75 -17.34
CA PHE A 127 -16.75 0.55 -18.18
C PHE A 127 -16.07 0.76 -19.53
N ASN A 128 -16.35 1.88 -20.19
CA ASN A 128 -15.72 2.22 -21.47
C ASN A 128 -14.20 2.39 -21.33
N GLU A 129 -13.72 3.02 -20.25
CA GLU A 129 -12.29 3.17 -20.00
C GLU A 129 -11.56 1.84 -19.80
N ILE A 130 -12.23 0.85 -19.20
CA ILE A 130 -11.67 -0.49 -18.94
C ILE A 130 -11.67 -1.33 -20.21
N ILE A 131 -12.78 -1.32 -20.96
CA ILE A 131 -12.94 -2.11 -22.18
C ILE A 131 -12.16 -1.52 -23.36
N ALA A 132 -12.10 -0.20 -23.50
CA ALA A 132 -11.31 0.44 -24.55
C ALA A 132 -9.80 0.21 -24.39
N GLY A 133 -9.33 -0.01 -23.15
CA GLY A 133 -7.93 -0.35 -22.87
C GLY A 133 -7.56 -1.79 -23.22
N ASN A 134 -8.54 -2.69 -23.36
CA ASN A 134 -8.33 -4.13 -23.53
C ASN A 134 -9.23 -4.73 -24.60
N LEU A 135 -8.65 -4.87 -25.79
CA LEU A 135 -8.95 -5.87 -26.82
C LEU A 135 -10.37 -6.48 -26.77
N TYR A 136 -11.35 -5.69 -27.20
CA TYR A 136 -12.50 -6.16 -27.98
C TYR A 136 -12.41 -5.64 -29.43
N GLN A 137 -11.21 -5.68 -30.03
CA GLN A 137 -11.01 -5.36 -31.45
C GLN A 137 -10.53 -6.56 -32.30
N ASP A 138 -9.96 -7.62 -31.71
CA ASP A 138 -9.35 -8.73 -32.49
C ASP A 138 -10.00 -10.12 -32.33
N LYS A 139 -11.18 -10.24 -31.70
CA LYS A 139 -11.89 -11.54 -31.59
C LYS A 139 -13.37 -11.50 -31.93
N LEU A 140 -13.78 -10.55 -32.77
CA LEU A 140 -15.09 -10.55 -33.43
C LEU A 140 -14.93 -10.26 -34.93
N LEU A 141 -14.15 -11.10 -35.61
CA LEU A 141 -14.25 -11.41 -37.04
C LEU A 141 -13.92 -12.89 -37.23
#